data_AF-A0A1L9RKL9-F1
#
_entry.id   AF-A0A1L9RKL9-F1
#
_cell.length_a   1.000
_cell.length_b   1.000
_cell.length_c   1.000
_cell.angle_alpha   90.00
_cell.angle_beta   90.00
_cell.angle_gamma   90.00
#
_symmetry.space_group_name_H-M   'P 1'
#
loop_
_entity.id
_entity.type
_entity.pdbx_description
1 polymer ?
#
loop_
_entity_poly.entity_id
_entity_poly.type
_entity_poly.pdbx_seq_one_letter_code
_entity_poly.pdbx_strand_id
1 'polypeptide(L)'
;MYLRGPEPGQFKELHQEGAEIDIIFDFDEHLMAIRETIEDHTRKYTFSSTYVRLGVHNTRFVNLQGLADNSLLLTLRMKASACAERGGGLRFREKVSGFIPEKKKSRLRWDLYMCDWPERTIQVLIPEDRTTGWKTVALVLLAFQRVTMENWCCLVNMKDEPPIAGLDWREIEADTQLDMEKKKGGDFAVEEVDIKT
;
A
#
# COMPACT_ATOMS: atom_id res chain seq x y z
N MET A 1 -10.72 -2.98 6.04
CA MET A 1 -9.59 -2.05 6.27
C MET A 1 -9.78 -1.38 7.61
N TYR A 2 -8.71 -1.24 8.39
CA TYR A 2 -8.77 -0.76 9.77
C TYR A 2 -7.66 0.24 10.07
N LEU A 3 -7.94 1.15 10.98
CA LEU A 3 -6.99 2.06 11.60
C LEU A 3 -6.84 1.69 13.08
N ARG A 4 -5.60 1.61 13.55
CA ARG A 4 -5.26 1.33 14.96
C ARG A 4 -4.38 2.45 15.52
N GLY A 5 -4.66 2.83 16.76
CA GLY A 5 -3.83 3.72 17.57
C GLY A 5 -3.01 2.95 18.60
N PRO A 6 -2.21 3.66 19.42
CA PRO A 6 -1.40 3.05 20.46
C PRO A 6 -2.20 2.44 21.62
N GLU A 7 -3.43 2.91 21.88
CA GLU A 7 -4.23 2.42 23.01
C GLU A 7 -5.16 1.26 22.60
N PRO A 8 -5.46 0.29 23.48
CA PRO A 8 -6.30 -0.87 23.15
C PRO A 8 -7.71 -0.54 22.61
N GLY A 9 -8.28 0.61 23.00
CA GLY A 9 -9.58 1.09 22.51
C GLY A 9 -9.51 1.92 21.22
N GLN A 10 -8.31 2.27 20.76
CA GLN A 10 -8.12 3.06 19.55
C GLN A 10 -8.15 2.16 18.32
N PHE A 11 -9.36 1.83 17.92
CA PHE A 11 -9.64 1.04 16.73
C PHE A 11 -10.77 1.68 15.93
N LYS A 12 -10.56 1.85 14.63
CA LYS A 12 -11.59 2.33 13.70
C LYS A 12 -11.62 1.47 12.47
N GLU A 13 -12.80 0.97 12.17
CA GLU A 13 -13.10 0.33 10.90
C GLU A 13 -13.35 1.42 9.85
N LEU A 14 -12.63 1.33 8.72
CA LEU A 14 -12.72 2.33 7.67
C LEU A 14 -13.78 1.99 6.62
N HIS A 15 -14.29 0.76 6.62
CA HIS A 15 -15.41 0.38 5.78
C HIS A 15 -16.74 0.75 6.42
N GLN A 16 -17.76 0.96 5.60
CA GLN A 16 -19.11 1.19 6.07
C GLN A 16 -20.11 0.65 5.05
N GLU A 17 -21.28 0.24 5.53
CA GLU A 17 -22.37 -0.23 4.68
C GLU A 17 -22.76 0.81 3.61
N GLY A 18 -23.02 0.38 2.37
CA GLY A 18 -23.37 1.27 1.27
C GLY A 18 -22.23 2.17 0.78
N ALA A 19 -20.98 1.88 1.16
CA ALA A 19 -19.79 2.51 0.59
C ALA A 19 -18.86 1.46 -0.01
N GLU A 20 -18.34 1.74 -1.20
CA GLU A 20 -17.28 0.96 -1.83
C GLU A 20 -15.91 1.54 -1.44
N ILE A 21 -14.94 0.68 -1.14
CA ILE A 21 -13.55 1.08 -0.93
C ILE A 21 -12.66 0.43 -1.98
N ASP A 22 -11.93 1.27 -2.70
CA ASP A 22 -10.89 0.86 -3.63
C ASP A 22 -9.52 1.28 -3.14
N ILE A 23 -8.53 0.48 -3.54
CA ILE A 23 -7.13 0.70 -3.22
C ILE A 23 -6.37 0.67 -4.54
N ILE A 24 -5.63 1.74 -4.79
CA ILE A 24 -4.86 1.93 -6.01
C ILE A 24 -3.41 2.10 -5.59
N PHE A 25 -2.55 1.22 -6.06
CA PHE A 25 -1.11 1.35 -5.90
C PHE A 25 -0.54 2.03 -7.14
N ASP A 26 0.15 3.14 -6.93
CA ASP A 26 0.83 3.91 -7.96
C ASP A 26 2.32 3.79 -7.69
N PHE A 27 2.99 2.95 -8.49
CA PHE A 27 4.41 2.69 -8.29
C PHE A 27 5.30 3.81 -8.84
N ASP A 28 4.81 4.60 -9.80
CA ASP A 28 5.54 5.75 -10.35
C ASP A 28 5.57 6.91 -9.35
N GLU A 29 4.43 7.19 -8.68
CA GLU A 29 4.35 8.19 -7.62
C GLU A 29 4.75 7.65 -6.23
N HIS A 30 5.11 6.35 -6.13
CA HIS A 30 5.43 5.65 -4.88
C HIS A 30 4.40 5.86 -3.75
N LEU A 31 3.13 5.64 -4.09
CA LEU A 31 2.02 5.85 -3.18
C LEU A 31 0.91 4.81 -3.33
N MET A 32 0.06 4.79 -2.32
CA MET A 32 -1.22 4.11 -2.30
C MET A 32 -2.32 5.16 -2.16
N ALA A 33 -3.33 5.12 -3.03
CA ALA A 33 -4.55 5.90 -2.90
C ALA A 33 -5.69 5.01 -2.40
N ILE A 34 -6.40 5.47 -1.38
CA ILE A 34 -7.62 4.86 -0.90
C ILE A 34 -8.77 5.74 -1.39
N ARG A 35 -9.72 5.14 -2.11
CA ARG A 35 -10.94 5.78 -2.58
C ARG A 35 -12.13 5.16 -1.87
N GLU A 36 -12.95 5.97 -1.23
CA GLU A 36 -14.26 5.59 -0.71
C GLU A 36 -15.32 6.24 -1.61
N THR A 37 -16.21 5.45 -2.18
CA THR A 37 -17.36 5.93 -2.96
C THR A 37 -18.65 5.59 -2.25
N ILE A 38 -19.47 6.61 -2.00
CA ILE A 38 -20.80 6.48 -1.39
C ILE A 38 -21.81 6.90 -2.45
N GLU A 39 -22.62 5.95 -2.90
CA GLU A 39 -23.67 6.20 -3.88
C GLU A 39 -24.97 6.66 -3.21
N ASP A 40 -25.69 7.56 -3.86
CA ASP A 40 -27.09 7.84 -3.54
C ASP A 40 -27.97 7.00 -4.44
N HIS A 41 -28.45 5.86 -3.92
CA HIS A 41 -29.30 4.95 -4.68
C HIS A 41 -30.69 5.50 -5.02
N THR A 42 -31.07 6.66 -4.48
CA THR A 42 -32.35 7.32 -4.82
C THR A 42 -32.26 8.09 -6.15
N ARG A 43 -31.05 8.37 -6.64
CA ARG A 43 -30.82 9.24 -7.81
C ARG A 43 -29.75 8.67 -8.73
N LYS A 44 -30.04 8.61 -10.03
CA LYS A 44 -29.06 8.14 -11.02
C LYS A 44 -27.80 9.01 -11.02
N TYR A 45 -26.63 8.36 -11.15
CA TYR A 45 -25.31 8.99 -11.28
C TYR A 45 -24.94 9.98 -10.17
N THR A 46 -25.56 9.83 -9.00
CA THR A 46 -25.32 10.70 -7.85
C THR A 46 -24.49 9.94 -6.83
N PHE A 47 -23.30 10.45 -6.52
CA PHE A 47 -22.37 9.80 -5.60
C PHE A 47 -21.37 10.82 -5.04
N SER A 48 -20.71 10.43 -3.97
CA SER A 48 -19.55 11.16 -3.46
C SER A 48 -18.36 10.23 -3.32
N SER A 49 -17.21 10.68 -3.81
CA SER A 49 -15.95 9.95 -3.70
C SER A 49 -14.96 10.74 -2.86
N THR A 50 -14.42 10.09 -1.85
CA THR A 50 -13.35 10.62 -1.00
C THR A 50 -12.06 9.88 -1.30
N TYR A 51 -10.97 10.62 -1.50
CA TYR A 51 -9.66 10.09 -1.81
C TYR A 51 -8.66 10.52 -0.74
N VAL A 52 -7.88 9.56 -0.24
CA VAL A 52 -6.75 9.80 0.65
C VAL A 52 -5.52 9.12 0.05
N ARG A 53 -4.43 9.86 -0.14
CA ARG A 53 -3.16 9.30 -0.65
C ARG A 53 -2.12 9.18 0.46
N LEU A 54 -1.47 8.03 0.50
CA LEU A 54 -0.43 7.64 1.43
C LEU A 54 0.83 7.33 0.64
N GLY A 55 1.93 8.02 0.92
CA GLY A 55 3.19 7.80 0.22
C GLY A 55 4.30 7.41 1.18
N VAL A 56 5.44 7.01 0.63
CA VAL A 56 6.65 6.69 1.41
C VAL A 56 7.16 7.87 2.25
N HIS A 57 6.75 9.11 1.93
CA HIS A 57 7.09 10.30 2.70
C HIS A 57 6.35 10.39 4.04
N ASN A 58 5.07 9.99 4.11
CA ASN A 58 4.23 10.09 5.31
C ASN A 58 3.95 8.73 6.00
N THR A 59 4.28 7.62 5.35
CA THR A 59 4.13 6.26 5.90
C THR A 59 5.43 5.46 5.90
N ARG A 60 5.47 4.43 6.74
CA ARG A 60 6.48 3.37 6.76
C ARG A 60 5.79 2.05 6.44
N PHE A 61 6.37 1.31 5.52
CA PHE A 61 6.00 -0.08 5.28
C PHE A 61 6.41 -0.93 6.48
N VAL A 62 5.48 -1.71 7.04
CA VAL A 62 5.76 -2.56 8.22
C VAL A 62 5.76 -4.03 7.83
N ASN A 63 4.71 -4.46 7.14
CA ASN A 63 4.54 -5.86 6.77
C ASN A 63 3.65 -6.02 5.54
N LEU A 64 3.95 -7.03 4.72
CA LEU A 64 3.01 -7.63 3.79
C LEU A 64 3.05 -9.13 4.00
N GLN A 65 1.95 -9.70 4.46
CA GLN A 65 1.84 -11.11 4.77
C GLN A 65 0.76 -11.75 3.91
N GLY A 66 1.01 -12.98 3.48
CA GLY A 66 -0.01 -13.84 2.88
C GLY A 66 -0.70 -14.70 3.93
N LEU A 67 -2.03 -14.59 4.00
CA LEU A 67 -2.86 -15.34 4.92
C LEU A 67 -3.17 -16.74 4.38
N ALA A 68 -3.67 -17.63 5.25
CA ALA A 68 -3.94 -19.04 4.91
C ALA A 68 -4.97 -19.21 3.78
N ASP A 69 -5.82 -18.22 3.55
CA ASP A 69 -6.82 -18.15 2.48
C ASP A 69 -6.32 -17.42 1.22
N ASN A 70 -4.99 -17.29 1.05
CA ASN A 70 -4.32 -16.53 -0.02
C ASN A 70 -4.65 -15.03 -0.08
N SER A 71 -5.40 -14.48 0.89
CA SER A 71 -5.54 -13.03 1.00
C SER A 71 -4.25 -12.38 1.49
N LEU A 72 -4.07 -11.09 1.20
CA LEU A 72 -2.91 -10.32 1.65
C LEU A 72 -3.31 -9.37 2.78
N LEU A 73 -2.48 -9.30 3.83
CA LEU A 73 -2.58 -8.23 4.83
C LEU A 73 -1.37 -7.30 4.73
N LEU A 74 -1.62 -6.09 4.22
CA LEU A 74 -0.65 -5.00 4.21
C LEU A 74 -0.79 -4.18 5.50
N THR A 75 0.33 -3.95 6.18
CA THR A 75 0.42 -3.10 7.37
C THR A 75 1.36 -1.93 7.11
N LEU A 76 0.83 -0.72 7.30
CA LEU A 76 1.56 0.54 7.18
C LEU A 76 1.48 1.31 8.50
N ARG A 77 2.56 1.96 8.90
CA ARG A 77 2.57 2.87 10.06
C ARG A 77 2.80 4.30 9.59
N MET A 78 1.97 5.23 10.04
CA MET A 78 2.21 6.65 9.80
C MET A 78 3.46 7.11 10.55
N LYS A 79 4.26 7.96 9.91
CA LYS A 79 5.43 8.57 10.57
C LYS A 79 4.96 9.54 11.65
N ALA A 80 5.71 9.65 12.74
CA ALA A 80 5.39 10.58 13.83
C ALA A 80 5.27 12.04 13.34
N SER A 81 6.16 12.46 12.42
CA SER A 81 6.11 13.78 11.79
C SER A 81 4.80 14.03 11.03
N ALA A 82 4.28 13.00 10.36
CA ALA A 82 2.99 13.07 9.70
C ALA A 82 1.86 13.21 10.73
N CYS A 83 1.86 12.45 11.83
CA CYS A 83 0.83 12.55 12.87
C CYS A 83 0.80 13.89 13.63
N ALA A 84 1.90 14.64 13.66
CA ALA A 84 1.94 15.95 14.30
C ALA A 84 1.14 17.03 13.55
N GLU A 85 0.87 16.82 12.26
CA GLU A 85 0.14 17.77 11.41
C GLU A 85 -1.32 17.32 11.21
N ARG A 86 -2.24 18.29 11.16
CA ARG A 86 -3.64 18.01 10.79
C ARG A 86 -3.68 17.35 9.42
N GLY A 87 -4.39 16.24 9.31
CA GLY A 87 -4.46 15.50 8.04
C GLY A 87 -3.29 14.54 7.82
N GLY A 88 -2.30 14.46 8.71
CA GLY A 88 -1.27 13.43 8.61
C GLY A 88 -0.22 13.66 7.51
N GLY A 89 -0.10 14.87 6.96
CA GLY A 89 0.59 15.09 5.68
C GLY A 89 -0.02 14.29 4.52
N LEU A 90 -1.25 13.77 4.66
CA LEU A 90 -1.96 13.01 3.64
C LEU A 90 -2.59 13.97 2.64
N ARG A 91 -2.60 13.59 1.35
CA ARG A 91 -3.35 14.36 0.34
C ARG A 91 -4.81 13.89 0.36
N PHE A 92 -5.71 14.83 0.58
CA PHE A 92 -7.16 14.60 0.63
C PHE A 92 -7.84 15.26 -0.58
N ARG A 93 -8.79 14.56 -1.18
CA ARG A 93 -9.68 15.12 -2.20
C ARG A 93 -11.08 14.54 -2.06
N GLU A 94 -12.08 15.41 -2.16
CA GLU A 94 -13.48 15.01 -2.20
C GLU A 94 -14.05 15.40 -3.57
N LYS A 95 -14.82 14.51 -4.18
CA LYS A 95 -15.59 14.76 -5.40
C LYS A 95 -17.04 14.41 -5.13
N VAL A 96 -17.95 15.21 -5.65
CA VAL A 96 -19.40 14.97 -5.57
C VAL A 96 -19.95 15.08 -6.99
N SER A 97 -20.73 14.08 -7.38
CA SER A 97 -21.52 14.07 -8.60
C SER A 97 -22.99 14.13 -8.20
N GLY A 98 -23.74 15.07 -8.80
CA GLY A 98 -25.16 15.29 -8.47
C GLY A 98 -25.39 16.02 -7.14
N PHE A 99 -26.66 16.22 -6.81
CA PHE A 99 -27.09 16.83 -5.54
C PHE A 99 -27.47 15.74 -4.54
N ILE A 100 -26.76 15.71 -3.41
CA ILE A 100 -26.97 14.77 -2.30
C ILE A 100 -27.46 15.57 -1.09
N PRO A 101 -28.78 15.60 -0.81
CA PRO A 101 -29.33 16.39 0.29
C PRO A 101 -28.83 15.94 1.66
N GLU A 102 -28.70 14.63 1.87
CA GLU A 102 -28.21 14.03 3.12
C GLU A 102 -26.96 13.19 2.85
N LYS A 103 -25.81 13.85 2.81
CA LYS A 103 -24.55 13.18 2.55
C LYS A 103 -24.12 12.35 3.75
N LYS A 104 -24.06 11.02 3.58
CA LYS A 104 -23.45 10.12 4.55
C LYS A 104 -21.99 10.53 4.81
N LYS A 105 -21.56 10.47 6.06
CA LYS A 105 -20.20 10.85 6.45
C LYS A 105 -19.18 9.85 5.90
N SER A 106 -18.14 10.36 5.24
CA SER A 106 -17.00 9.56 4.78
C SER A 106 -16.15 9.08 5.96
N ARG A 107 -15.89 7.77 6.01
CA ARG A 107 -14.96 7.20 7.01
C ARG A 107 -13.53 7.61 6.70
N LEU A 108 -13.13 7.69 5.43
CA LEU A 108 -11.78 8.16 5.09
C LEU A 108 -11.52 9.60 5.54
N ARG A 109 -12.53 10.47 5.44
CA ARG A 109 -12.40 11.86 5.91
C ARG A 109 -12.30 11.93 7.44
N TRP A 110 -13.26 11.32 8.14
CA TRP A 110 -13.42 11.54 9.58
C TRP A 110 -12.57 10.61 10.44
N ASP A 111 -12.38 9.38 9.99
CA ASP A 111 -11.73 8.33 10.77
C ASP A 111 -10.27 8.12 10.39
N LEU A 112 -9.86 8.47 9.17
CA LEU A 112 -8.45 8.42 8.74
C LEU A 112 -7.80 9.80 8.66
N TYR A 113 -8.30 10.69 7.80
CA TYR A 113 -7.68 11.99 7.55
C TYR A 113 -7.74 12.93 8.76
N MET A 114 -8.92 13.07 9.38
CA MET A 114 -9.12 13.91 10.56
C MET A 114 -8.71 13.24 11.88
N CYS A 115 -8.16 12.02 11.84
CA CYS A 115 -7.71 11.33 13.04
C CYS A 115 -6.49 12.03 13.65
N ASP A 116 -6.57 12.30 14.95
CA ASP A 116 -5.60 13.04 15.75
C ASP A 116 -4.75 12.14 16.65
N TRP A 117 -4.83 10.82 16.47
CA TRP A 117 -4.01 9.90 17.24
C TRP A 117 -2.52 10.12 16.99
N PRO A 118 -1.69 10.11 18.05
CA PRO A 118 -0.26 10.40 17.94
C PRO A 118 0.50 9.35 17.12
N GLU A 119 -0.01 8.12 17.11
CA GLU A 119 0.46 7.05 16.23
C GLU A 119 -0.73 6.37 15.56
N ARG A 120 -0.54 5.98 14.30
CA ARG A 120 -1.57 5.40 13.47
C ARG A 120 -0.98 4.26 12.64
N THR A 121 -1.58 3.08 12.77
CA THR A 121 -1.28 1.91 11.96
C THR A 121 -2.48 1.58 11.10
N ILE A 122 -2.27 1.51 9.80
CA ILE A 122 -3.28 1.19 8.81
C ILE A 122 -3.07 -0.27 8.41
N GLN A 123 -4.15 -1.03 8.49
CA GLN A 123 -4.18 -2.43 8.06
C GLN A 123 -5.18 -2.61 6.93
N VAL A 124 -4.66 -3.11 5.82
CA VAL A 124 -5.39 -3.34 4.59
C VAL A 124 -5.43 -4.84 4.33
N LEU A 125 -6.62 -5.41 4.43
CA LEU A 125 -6.88 -6.76 3.95
C LEU A 125 -7.26 -6.67 2.47
N ILE A 126 -6.54 -7.39 1.62
CA ILE A 126 -6.80 -7.53 0.19
C ILE A 126 -7.24 -8.99 -0.02
N PRO A 127 -8.54 -9.25 -0.20
CA PRO A 127 -9.08 -10.60 -0.41
C PRO A 127 -8.47 -11.28 -1.65
N GLU A 128 -8.38 -12.62 -1.64
CA GLU A 128 -7.81 -13.42 -2.73
C GLU A 128 -8.40 -13.05 -4.10
N ASP A 129 -9.73 -12.90 -4.18
CA ASP A 129 -10.48 -12.55 -5.40
C ASP A 129 -10.20 -11.12 -5.92
N ARG A 130 -9.55 -10.28 -5.10
CA ARG A 130 -9.09 -8.93 -5.46
C ARG A 130 -7.57 -8.87 -5.66
N THR A 131 -6.88 -10.01 -5.59
CA THR A 131 -5.45 -10.13 -5.91
C THR A 131 -5.24 -10.78 -7.27
N THR A 132 -4.05 -10.60 -7.84
CA THR A 132 -3.56 -11.33 -9.01
C THR A 132 -2.27 -12.04 -8.64
N GLY A 133 -2.28 -12.78 -7.54
CA GLY A 133 -1.10 -13.53 -7.11
C GLY A 133 0.10 -12.62 -6.80
N TRP A 134 1.27 -13.09 -7.20
CA TRP A 134 2.55 -12.40 -6.99
C TRP A 134 2.64 -11.05 -7.71
N LYS A 135 1.82 -10.79 -8.73
CA LYS A 135 1.78 -9.47 -9.38
C LYS A 135 1.29 -8.38 -8.42
N THR A 136 0.29 -8.70 -7.60
CA THR A 136 -0.17 -7.77 -6.56
C THR A 136 0.88 -7.59 -5.48
N VAL A 137 1.54 -8.67 -5.05
CA VAL A 137 2.66 -8.61 -4.09
C VAL A 137 3.76 -7.68 -4.59
N ALA A 138 4.24 -7.94 -5.81
CA ALA A 138 5.31 -7.15 -6.44
C ALA A 138 4.90 -5.68 -6.58
N LEU A 139 3.68 -5.40 -7.04
CA LEU A 139 3.16 -4.03 -7.16
C LEU A 139 3.16 -3.28 -5.82
N VAL A 140 2.70 -3.92 -4.74
CA VAL A 140 2.70 -3.32 -3.39
C VAL A 140 4.13 -3.04 -2.94
N LEU A 141 5.03 -4.02 -3.09
CA LEU A 141 6.44 -3.86 -2.69
C LEU A 141 7.13 -2.73 -3.47
N LEU A 142 6.88 -2.63 -4.78
CA LEU A 142 7.44 -1.56 -5.63
C LEU A 142 6.87 -0.19 -5.26
N ALA A 143 5.56 -0.08 -5.03
CA ALA A 143 4.91 1.17 -4.64
C ALA A 143 5.45 1.74 -3.32
N PHE A 144 5.92 0.88 -2.40
CA PHE A 144 6.54 1.28 -1.14
C PHE A 144 8.07 1.17 -1.13
N GLN A 145 8.68 1.07 -2.31
CA GLN A 145 10.13 1.04 -2.51
C GLN A 145 10.86 -0.05 -1.71
N ARG A 146 10.21 -1.20 -1.52
CA ARG A 146 10.83 -2.39 -0.90
C ARG A 146 11.66 -3.19 -1.89
N VAL A 147 11.32 -3.09 -3.17
CA VAL A 147 12.04 -3.72 -4.28
C VAL A 147 12.29 -2.69 -5.39
N THR A 148 13.30 -2.93 -6.21
CA THR A 148 13.60 -2.12 -7.40
C THR A 148 12.74 -2.55 -8.59
N MET A 149 12.75 -1.76 -9.66
CA MET A 149 12.07 -2.14 -10.91
C MET A 149 12.63 -3.44 -11.51
N GLU A 150 13.94 -3.67 -11.43
CA GLU A 150 14.57 -4.92 -11.88
C GLU A 150 14.02 -6.12 -11.11
N ASN A 151 14.01 -6.03 -9.78
CA ASN A 151 13.51 -7.10 -8.91
C ASN A 151 12.01 -7.31 -9.11
N TRP A 152 11.25 -6.23 -9.33
CA TRP A 152 9.85 -6.31 -9.68
C TRP A 152 9.63 -7.11 -10.98
N CYS A 153 10.41 -6.86 -12.03
CA CYS A 153 10.35 -7.63 -13.28
C CYS A 153 10.59 -9.13 -13.06
N CYS A 154 11.48 -9.50 -12.14
CA CYS A 154 11.70 -10.90 -11.77
C CYS A 154 10.49 -11.48 -11.03
N LEU A 155 9.93 -10.75 -10.07
CA LEU A 155 8.78 -11.21 -9.28
C LEU A 155 7.52 -11.42 -10.13
N VAL A 156 7.24 -10.52 -11.09
CA VAL A 156 6.03 -10.63 -11.93
C VAL A 156 6.13 -11.66 -13.06
N ASN A 157 7.35 -12.14 -13.36
CA ASN A 157 7.62 -13.14 -14.40
C ASN A 157 8.14 -14.46 -13.82
N MET A 158 7.95 -14.67 -12.51
CA MET A 158 8.36 -15.89 -11.83
C MET A 158 7.66 -17.10 -12.46
N LYS A 159 8.42 -18.11 -12.84
CA LYS A 159 7.86 -19.40 -13.27
C LYS A 159 7.53 -20.21 -12.04
N ASP A 160 6.43 -20.95 -12.09
CA ASP A 160 5.95 -21.80 -10.99
C ASP A 160 5.77 -20.99 -9.69
N GLU A 161 5.03 -19.88 -9.79
CA GLU A 161 4.74 -18.98 -8.67
C GLU A 161 4.23 -19.77 -7.45
N PRO A 162 4.90 -19.68 -6.28
CA PRO A 162 4.41 -20.33 -5.09
C PRO A 162 3.10 -19.67 -4.62
N PRO A 163 2.28 -20.37 -3.80
CA PRO A 163 1.10 -19.75 -3.20
C PRO A 163 1.45 -18.48 -2.41
N ILE A 164 0.53 -17.51 -2.38
CA ILE A 164 0.67 -16.34 -1.50
C ILE A 164 0.59 -16.77 -0.04
N ALA A 165 -0.22 -17.79 0.29
CA ALA A 165 -0.37 -18.25 1.66
C ALA A 165 0.99 -18.56 2.31
N GLY A 166 1.28 -17.90 3.44
CA GLY A 166 2.56 -18.03 4.15
C GLY A 166 3.68 -17.11 3.64
N LEU A 167 3.41 -16.23 2.68
CA LEU A 167 4.35 -15.20 2.22
C LEU A 167 4.92 -14.39 3.40
N ASP A 168 6.25 -14.40 3.51
CA ASP A 168 7.04 -13.43 4.29
C ASP A 168 7.80 -12.50 3.35
N TRP A 169 7.38 -11.23 3.29
CA TRP A 169 8.03 -10.24 2.43
C TRP A 169 9.50 -9.97 2.80
N ARG A 170 9.93 -10.26 4.03
CA ARG A 170 11.32 -10.00 4.45
C ARG A 170 12.30 -10.94 3.79
N GLU A 171 11.88 -12.18 3.49
CA GLU A 171 12.70 -13.13 2.74
C GLU A 171 12.98 -12.60 1.33
N ILE A 172 11.97 -11.98 0.69
CA ILE A 172 12.13 -11.32 -0.60
C ILE A 172 13.10 -10.13 -0.51
N GLU A 173 12.98 -9.30 0.53
CA GLU A 173 13.89 -8.16 0.71
C GLU A 173 15.34 -8.62 0.93
N ALA A 174 15.55 -9.72 1.67
CA ALA A 174 16.88 -10.29 1.89
C ALA A 174 17.50 -10.84 0.60
N ASP A 175 16.75 -11.63 -0.18
CA ASP A 175 17.23 -12.20 -1.45
C ASP A 175 17.56 -11.11 -2.47
N THR A 176 16.71 -10.08 -2.54
CA THR A 176 16.93 -8.94 -3.44
C THR A 176 18.11 -8.06 -3.05
N GLN A 177 18.42 -7.94 -1.76
CA GLN A 177 19.63 -7.23 -1.29
C GLN A 177 20.90 -8.03 -1.60
N LEU A 178 20.86 -9.35 -1.42
CA LEU A 178 21.99 -10.24 -1.73
C LEU A 178 22.36 -10.20 -3.22
N ASP A 179 21.39 -10.13 -4.12
CA ASP A 179 21.64 -10.00 -5.56
C ASP A 179 22.26 -8.64 -5.94
N MET A 180 21.90 -7.56 -5.24
CA MET A 180 22.54 -6.25 -5.42
C MET A 180 23.99 -6.23 -4.93
N GLU A 181 24.30 -6.92 -3.83
CA GLU A 181 25.66 -7.01 -3.30
C GLU A 181 26.56 -7.89 -4.20
N LYS A 182 26.04 -9.01 -4.71
CA LYS A 182 26.76 -9.85 -5.69
C LYS A 182 27.07 -9.12 -6.99
N LYS A 183 26.13 -8.33 -7.52
CA LYS A 183 26.37 -7.51 -8.72
C LYS A 183 27.44 -6.43 -8.49
N LYS A 184 27.48 -5.82 -7.30
CA LYS A 184 28.54 -4.84 -6.95
C LYS A 184 29.92 -5.47 -6.74
N GLY A 185 29.99 -6.73 -6.31
CA GLY A 185 31.25 -7.47 -6.16
C GLY A 185 31.83 -8.03 -7.47
N GLY A 186 31.04 -8.09 -8.56
CA GLY A 186 31.45 -8.65 -9.84
C GLY A 186 32.13 -7.68 -10.82
N ASP A 187 32.04 -6.37 -10.59
CA ASP A 187 32.52 -5.33 -11.53
C ASP A 187 34.01 -4.93 -11.37
N PHE A 188 34.80 -5.67 -10.58
CA PHE A 188 36.24 -5.40 -10.38
C PHE A 188 37.17 -6.59 -10.72
N ALA A 189 36.81 -7.43 -11.69
CA ALA A 189 37.76 -8.36 -12.30
C ALA A 189 38.14 -7.86 -13.70
N VAL A 190 39.02 -6.85 -13.75
CA VAL A 190 39.73 -6.51 -15.00
C VAL A 190 40.85 -7.55 -15.17
N GLU A 191 40.69 -8.46 -16.13
CA GLU A 191 41.81 -9.27 -16.62
C GLU A 191 42.88 -8.35 -17.22
N GLU A 192 44.01 -8.21 -16.53
CA GLU A 192 45.24 -7.69 -17.14
C GLU A 192 45.68 -8.66 -18.24
N VAL A 193 45.47 -8.28 -19.50
CA VAL A 193 46.05 -8.96 -20.65
C VAL A 193 47.43 -8.34 -20.91
N ASP A 194 48.48 -9.05 -20.50
CA ASP A 194 49.88 -8.74 -20.79
C ASP A 194 50.14 -8.81 -22.31
N ILE A 195 50.34 -7.65 -22.95
CA ILE A 195 50.85 -7.58 -24.33
C ILE A 195 52.38 -7.49 -24.26
N LYS A 196 53.05 -8.62 -24.50
CA LYS A 196 54.50 -8.65 -24.72
C LYS A 196 54.83 -8.07 -26.10
N THR A 197 55.74 -7.11 -26.11
CA THR A 197 56.32 -6.44 -27.29
C THR A 197 57.46 -7.24 -27.88
#